data_AF-A0A969BNZ1-F1
#
_entry.id   AF-A0A969BNZ1-F1
#
_cell.length_a   1.000
_cell.length_b   1.000
_cell.length_c   1.000
_cell.angle_alpha   90.00
_cell.angle_beta   90.00
_cell.angle_gamma   90.00
#
_symmetry.space_group_name_H-M   'P 1'
#
loop_
_entity.id
_entity.type
_entity.pdbx_description
1 polymer ?
#
loop_
_entity_poly.entity_id
_entity_poly.type
_entity_poly.pdbx_seq_one_letter_code
_entity_poly.pdbx_strand_id
1 'polypeptide(L)' 'MHVSELFNRAVGQLKDRKLEVRLGAILTLEQICTEFPDLSDPVVRLLTTYLRENRLRYGDRKPPADVQAIAGILRKHLK' A
#
# COMPACT_ATOMS: atom_id res chain seq x y z
N MET A 1 10.90 17.96 -1.57
CA MET A 1 11.37 17.06 -2.65
C MET A 1 11.55 15.62 -2.19
N HIS A 2 12.10 15.35 -0.99
CA HIS A 2 12.32 13.98 -0.50
C HIS A 2 11.09 13.08 -0.40
N VAL A 3 9.91 13.59 0.01
CA VAL A 3 8.72 12.74 0.19
C VAL A 3 8.15 12.21 -1.13
N SER A 4 8.22 12.98 -2.22
CA SER A 4 7.77 12.55 -3.54
C SER A 4 8.67 11.44 -4.12
N GLU A 5 9.97 11.52 -3.86
CA GLU A 5 10.92 10.45 -4.24
C GLU A 5 10.70 9.18 -3.41
N LEU A 6 10.47 9.34 -2.10
CA LEU A 6 10.15 8.22 -1.21
C LEU A 6 8.85 7.54 -1.65
N PHE A 7 7.81 8.33 -1.94
CA PHE A 7 6.55 7.84 -2.47
C PHE A 7 6.77 7.06 -3.78
N ASN A 8 7.46 7.64 -4.76
CA ASN A 8 7.73 6.99 -6.04
C ASN A 8 8.52 5.69 -5.88
N ARG A 9 9.52 5.67 -4.98
CA ARG A 9 10.29 4.46 -4.66
C ARG A 9 9.39 3.38 -4.06
N ALA A 10 8.55 3.73 -3.09
CA ALA A 10 7.62 2.79 -2.47
C ALA A 10 6.62 2.24 -3.50
N VAL A 11 6.07 3.08 -4.37
CA VAL A 11 5.19 2.65 -5.47
C VAL A 11 5.88 1.63 -6.38
N GLY A 12 7.13 1.88 -6.77
CA GLY A 12 7.91 0.95 -7.61
C GLY A 12 8.16 -0.41 -6.95
N GLN A 13 8.22 -0.45 -5.61
CA GLN A 13 8.47 -1.66 -4.83
C GLN A 13 7.21 -2.51 -4.56
N LEU A 14 6.01 -1.99 -4.79
CA LEU A 14 4.75 -2.72 -4.57
C LEU A 14 4.62 -3.99 -5.44
N LYS A 15 5.33 -4.07 -6.58
CA LYS A 15 5.33 -5.24 -7.47
C LYS A 15 6.59 -6.10 -7.35
N ASP A 16 7.42 -5.88 -6.33
CA ASP A 16 8.63 -6.67 -6.13
C ASP A 16 8.29 -8.15 -5.86
N ARG A 17 9.15 -9.06 -6.32
CA ARG A 17 8.96 -10.50 -6.12
C ARG A 17 9.09 -10.89 -4.64
N LYS A 18 9.92 -10.17 -3.88
CA LYS A 18 10.19 -10.40 -2.47
C LYS A 18 9.10 -9.79 -1.59
N LEU A 19 8.54 -10.59 -0.68
CA LEU A 19 7.45 -10.16 0.19
C LEU A 19 7.90 -9.05 1.14
N GLU A 20 9.10 -9.17 1.69
CA GLU A 20 9.71 -8.19 2.60
C GLU A 20 9.88 -6.80 1.95
N VAL A 21 10.15 -6.75 0.64
CA VAL A 21 10.26 -5.49 -0.11
C VAL A 21 8.89 -4.86 -0.29
N ARG A 22 7.87 -5.65 -0.66
CA ARG A 22 6.49 -5.16 -0.79
C ARG A 22 5.94 -4.67 0.55
N LEU A 23 6.18 -5.40 1.63
CA LEU A 23 5.75 -5.01 2.97
C LEU A 23 6.45 -3.73 3.43
N GLY A 24 7.77 -3.60 3.20
CA GLY A 24 8.50 -2.37 3.46
C GLY A 24 7.87 -1.17 2.75
N ALA A 25 7.57 -1.31 1.47
CA ALA A 25 6.90 -0.26 0.69
C ALA A 25 5.52 0.12 1.26
N ILE A 26 4.70 -0.87 1.65
CA ILE A 26 3.36 -0.65 2.20
C ILE A 26 3.44 0.11 3.54
N LEU A 27 4.37 -0.25 4.41
CA LEU A 27 4.57 0.43 5.69
C LEU A 27 5.11 1.85 5.50
N THR A 28 6.01 2.06 4.53
CA THR A 28 6.46 3.40 4.14
C THR A 28 5.29 4.26 3.64
N LEU A 29 4.36 3.70 2.85
CA LEU A 29 3.18 4.43 2.40
C LEU A 29 2.24 4.79 3.56
N GLU A 30 2.07 3.91 4.55
CA GLU A 30 1.31 4.21 5.78
C GLU A 30 1.95 5.35 6.58
N GLN A 31 3.27 5.32 6.72
CA GLN A 31 4.02 6.38 7.38
C GLN A 31 3.88 7.71 6.64
N ILE A 32 3.91 7.71 5.30
CA ILE A 32 3.66 8.91 4.48
C ILE A 32 2.26 9.47 4.75
N CYS A 33 1.21 8.64 4.82
CA CYS A 33 -0.13 9.13 5.17
C CYS A 33 -0.15 9.83 6.53
N THR A 34 0.60 9.29 7.49
CA THR A 34 0.61 9.78 8.88
C THR A 34 1.39 11.10 9.00
N GLU A 35 2.54 11.19 8.33
CA GLU A 35 3.43 12.35 8.41
C GLU A 35 3.06 13.48 7.43
N PHE A 36 2.39 13.14 6.33
CA PHE A 36 2.02 14.07 5.26
C PHE A 36 0.54 13.90 4.89
N PRO A 37 -0.38 14.53 5.65
CA PRO A 37 -1.82 14.39 5.43
C PRO A 37 -2.29 14.69 3.99
N ASP A 38 -1.66 15.66 3.32
CA ASP A 38 -1.94 16.00 1.91
C ASP A 38 -1.68 14.84 0.92
N LEU A 39 -0.83 13.88 1.31
CA LEU A 39 -0.54 12.69 0.52
C LEU A 39 -1.38 11.47 0.91
N SER A 40 -2.19 11.56 1.97
CA SER A 40 -3.06 10.46 2.40
C SER A 40 -4.03 10.05 1.29
N ASP A 41 -4.65 11.03 0.65
CA ASP A 41 -5.64 10.84 -0.42
C ASP A 41 -5.04 10.11 -1.65
N PRO A 42 -3.90 10.56 -2.22
CA PRO A 42 -3.18 9.82 -3.25
C PRO A 42 -2.78 8.38 -2.84
N VAL A 43 -2.27 8.18 -1.63
CA VAL A 43 -1.84 6.86 -1.13
C VAL A 43 -3.05 5.91 -1.02
N VAL A 44 -4.15 6.37 -0.41
CA VAL A 44 -5.38 5.59 -0.27
C VAL A 44 -5.95 5.19 -1.63
N ARG A 45 -5.96 6.11 -2.62
CA ARG A 45 -6.40 5.82 -3.99
C ARG A 45 -5.50 4.78 -4.68
N LEU A 46 -4.19 4.91 -4.54
CA LEU A 46 -3.22 3.95 -5.09
C LEU A 46 -3.44 2.54 -4.50
N LEU A 47 -3.47 2.45 -3.17
CA LEU A 47 -3.65 1.19 -2.45
C LEU A 47 -5.00 0.51 -2.75
N THR A 48 -6.06 1.30 -2.85
CA THR A 48 -7.38 0.81 -3.28
C THR A 48 -7.33 0.25 -4.71
N THR A 49 -6.64 0.93 -5.63
CA THR A 49 -6.45 0.47 -7.01
C THR A 49 -5.64 -0.82 -7.05
N TYR A 50 -4.54 -0.88 -6.29
CA TYR A 50 -3.71 -2.08 -6.16
C TYR A 50 -4.53 -3.29 -5.68
N LEU A 51 -5.40 -3.12 -4.68
CA LEU A 51 -6.30 -4.21 -4.24
C LEU A 51 -7.32 -4.61 -5.29
N ARG A 52 -7.88 -3.67 -6.05
CA ARG A 52 -8.83 -3.95 -7.13
C ARG A 52 -8.18 -4.71 -8.27
N GLU A 53 -6.96 -4.38 -8.63
CA GLU A 53 -6.19 -5.10 -9.66
C GLU A 53 -5.75 -6.49 -9.16
N ASN A 54 -5.40 -6.62 -7.88
CA ASN A 54 -5.01 -7.89 -7.27
C ASN A 54 -6.19 -8.77 -6.83
N ARG A 55 -7.43 -8.28 -6.92
CA ARG A 55 -8.65 -8.99 -6.49
C ARG A 55 -8.95 -10.27 -7.26
N LEU A 56 -8.09 -10.68 -8.20
CA LEU A 56 -8.40 -11.69 -9.19
C LEU A 56 -8.24 -13.15 -8.76
N ARG A 57 -7.58 -13.55 -7.65
CA ARG A 57 -7.28 -15.00 -7.45
C ARG A 57 -7.19 -15.55 -6.01
N TYR A 58 -7.94 -15.04 -5.04
CA TYR A 58 -7.85 -15.61 -3.67
C TYR A 58 -8.91 -16.68 -3.35
N GLY A 59 -10.11 -16.64 -3.97
CA GLY A 59 -11.17 -17.61 -3.68
C GLY A 59 -11.43 -17.72 -2.17
N ASP A 60 -11.45 -18.94 -1.65
CA ASP A 60 -11.56 -19.22 -0.19
C ASP A 60 -10.22 -19.16 0.56
N ARG A 61 -9.10 -18.89 -0.12
CA ARG A 61 -7.78 -18.81 0.51
C ARG A 61 -7.58 -17.46 1.18
N LYS A 62 -6.84 -17.49 2.30
CA LYS A 62 -6.42 -16.27 3.00
C LYS A 62 -5.63 -15.37 2.03
N PRO A 63 -5.94 -14.06 1.95
CA PRO A 63 -5.19 -13.15 1.10
C PRO A 63 -3.70 -13.11 1.50
N PRO A 64 -2.78 -12.82 0.56
CA PRO A 64 -1.38 -12.59 0.83
C PRO A 64 -1.14 -11.53 1.91
N ALA A 65 0.00 -11.60 2.60
CA ALA A 65 0.30 -10.75 3.77
C ALA A 65 0.34 -9.25 3.41
N ASP A 66 0.87 -8.92 2.23
CA ASP A 66 0.86 -7.58 1.65
C ASP A 66 -0.56 -7.08 1.37
N VAL A 67 -1.43 -7.92 0.80
CA VAL A 67 -2.85 -7.59 0.61
C VAL A 67 -3.56 -7.32 1.94
N GLN A 68 -3.28 -8.13 2.97
CA GLN A 68 -3.81 -7.92 4.32
C GLN A 68 -3.31 -6.61 4.94
N ALA A 69 -2.02 -6.28 4.78
CA ALA A 69 -1.43 -5.03 5.26
C ALA A 69 -2.11 -3.82 4.63
N ILE A 70 -2.29 -3.83 3.30
CA ILE A 70 -2.99 -2.76 2.58
C ILE A 70 -4.42 -2.60 3.08
N ALA A 71 -5.16 -3.71 3.25
CA ALA A 71 -6.51 -3.67 3.79
C ALA A 71 -6.57 -3.09 5.22
N GLY A 72 -5.53 -3.35 6.03
CA GLY A 72 -5.37 -2.75 7.36
C GLY A 72 -5.26 -1.23 7.30
N ILE A 73 -4.40 -0.70 6.43
CA ILE A 73 -4.22 0.75 6.24
C ILE A 73 -5.52 1.42 5.79
N LEU A 74 -6.18 0.85 4.77
CA LEU A 74 -7.43 1.41 4.24
C LEU A 74 -8.54 1.44 5.31
N ARG A 75 -8.63 0.42 6.17
CA ARG A 75 -9.59 0.41 7.28
C ARG A 75 -9.33 1.51 8.32
N LYS A 76 -8.08 1.90 8.53
CA LYS A 76 -7.74 3.01 9.44
C LYS A 76 -8.14 4.37 8.88
N HIS A 77 -8.06 4.54 7.56
CA HIS A 77 -8.37 5.81 6.88
C HIS A 77 -9.85 5.99 6.48
N LEU A 78 -10.67 4.94 6.56
CA LEU A 78 -12.12 5.01 6.30
C LEU A 78 -12.96 5.23 7.59
N LYS A 79 -12.31 5.31 8.75
CA LYS A 79 -12.92 5.64 10.04
C LYS A 79 -12.69 7.11 10.36
#